data_AF-A0A6M5Y5M8-F1
#
_entry.id   AF-A0A6M5Y5M8-F1
#
_cell.length_a   1.000
_cell.length_b   1.000
_cell.length_c   1.000
_cell.angle_alpha   90.00
_cell.angle_beta   90.00
_cell.angle_gamma   90.00
#
_symmetry.space_group_name_H-M   'P 1'
#
loop_
_entity.id
_entity.type
_entity.pdbx_description
1 polymer ?
#
loop_
_entity_poly.entity_id
_entity_poly.type
_entity_poly.pdbx_seq_one_letter_code
_entity_poly.pdbx_strand_id
1 'polypeptide(L)'
;MINYRFYPSLLNVFSRYIRGGNLSAQELIDSINRVPTPTTAAQERGISFEEAVVKGTDEDRFDPEVIKKVRKLLPRPIVDTQVYCQWQIDDVLFYGYVDLIGKFKAVDLKTTASYQPGRYVHNHQNLYLHALKRKGIKLMEYVIAEFQPGGQAEVHVESYALTHPIDKQLEEIRLFKAFLEEHRPLITDPKIFVAPGEDADARRKS
;
A
#
# COMPACT_ATOMS: atom_id res chain seq x y z
N MET A 1 15.07 -14.09 -14.13
CA MET A 1 14.65 -12.95 -14.97
C MET A 1 13.34 -12.43 -14.38
N ILE A 2 13.14 -11.11 -14.32
CA ILE A 2 11.85 -10.55 -13.90
C ILE A 2 10.90 -10.60 -15.09
N ASN A 3 9.71 -11.14 -14.88
CA ASN A 3 8.64 -11.24 -15.87
C ASN A 3 7.46 -10.32 -15.53
N TYR A 4 7.27 -10.00 -14.25
CA TYR A 4 6.13 -9.22 -13.77
C TYR A 4 6.58 -8.06 -12.88
N ARG A 5 5.82 -6.96 -12.87
CA ARG A 5 5.95 -5.91 -11.84
C ARG A 5 4.62 -5.70 -11.12
N PHE A 6 4.64 -5.85 -9.80
CA PHE A 6 3.45 -5.70 -8.96
C PHE A 6 3.65 -4.62 -7.90
N TYR A 7 2.55 -3.99 -7.49
CA TYR A 7 2.53 -3.00 -6.43
C TYR A 7 1.41 -3.34 -5.43
N PRO A 8 1.56 -2.97 -4.14
CA PRO A 8 0.71 -3.51 -3.08
C PRO A 8 -0.78 -3.18 -3.22
N SER A 9 -1.15 -1.98 -3.70
CA SER A 9 -2.57 -1.65 -3.86
C SER A 9 -3.25 -2.53 -4.91
N LEU A 10 -2.56 -2.91 -5.99
CA LEU A 10 -3.06 -3.86 -6.99
C LEU A 10 -3.25 -5.26 -6.38
N LEU A 11 -2.26 -5.76 -5.65
CA LEU A 11 -2.36 -7.06 -4.99
C LEU A 11 -3.46 -7.07 -3.90
N ASN A 12 -3.66 -5.96 -3.20
CA ASN A 12 -4.78 -5.81 -2.27
C ASN A 12 -6.14 -5.79 -2.97
N VAL A 13 -6.24 -5.26 -4.21
CA VAL A 13 -7.45 -5.37 -5.04
C VAL A 13 -7.69 -6.84 -5.42
N PHE A 14 -6.66 -7.54 -5.86
CA PHE A 14 -6.74 -8.98 -6.17
C PHE A 14 -7.15 -9.82 -4.93
N SER A 15 -6.60 -9.51 -3.75
CA SER A 15 -7.00 -10.15 -2.49
C SER A 15 -8.50 -10.03 -2.21
N ARG A 16 -9.11 -8.89 -2.55
CA ARG A 16 -10.57 -8.68 -2.40
C ARG A 16 -11.36 -9.50 -3.42
N TYR A 17 -10.88 -9.60 -4.65
CA TYR A 17 -11.48 -10.43 -5.70
C TYR A 17 -11.55 -11.90 -5.28
N ILE A 18 -10.43 -12.51 -4.90
CA ILE A 18 -10.38 -13.95 -4.57
C ILE A 18 -11.12 -14.32 -3.28
N ARG A 19 -11.33 -13.36 -2.37
CA ARG A 19 -12.13 -13.56 -1.15
C ARG A 19 -13.64 -13.61 -1.44
N GLY A 20 -14.06 -13.46 -2.70
CA GLY A 20 -15.47 -13.47 -3.10
C GLY A 20 -16.22 -12.22 -2.65
N GLY A 21 -15.52 -11.09 -2.53
CA GLY A 21 -16.15 -9.80 -2.24
C GLY A 21 -16.96 -9.26 -3.42
N ASN A 22 -17.44 -8.02 -3.29
CA ASN A 22 -18.17 -7.30 -4.34
C ASN A 22 -17.24 -6.74 -5.44
N LEU A 23 -16.37 -7.58 -6.00
CA LEU A 23 -15.48 -7.20 -7.10
C LEU A 23 -15.56 -8.27 -8.19
N SER A 24 -16.04 -7.88 -9.37
CA SER A 24 -16.09 -8.73 -10.55
C SER A 24 -14.71 -8.89 -11.20
N ALA A 25 -14.57 -9.89 -12.07
CA ALA A 25 -13.35 -10.08 -12.85
C ALA A 25 -13.06 -8.88 -13.77
N GLN A 26 -14.10 -8.27 -14.35
CA GLN A 26 -13.92 -7.10 -15.21
C GLN A 26 -13.42 -5.89 -14.40
N GLU A 27 -13.97 -5.62 -13.21
CA GLU A 27 -13.49 -4.52 -12.35
C GLU A 27 -12.05 -4.73 -11.89
N LEU A 28 -11.64 -5.99 -11.67
CA LEU A 28 -10.25 -6.32 -11.41
C LEU A 28 -9.37 -6.04 -12.64
N ILE A 29 -9.78 -6.46 -13.83
CA ILE A 29 -9.07 -6.19 -15.09
C ILE A 29 -8.93 -4.68 -15.33
N ASP A 30 -9.99 -3.91 -15.11
CA ASP A 30 -9.98 -2.46 -15.22
C ASP A 30 -8.98 -1.83 -14.23
N SER A 31 -8.92 -2.37 -13.01
CA SER A 31 -7.93 -1.97 -12.00
C SER A 31 -6.49 -2.31 -12.41
N ILE A 32 -6.26 -3.49 -13.01
CA ILE A 32 -4.95 -3.90 -13.56
C ILE A 32 -4.54 -2.94 -14.68
N ASN A 33 -5.48 -2.59 -15.55
CA ASN A 33 -5.28 -1.72 -16.70
C ASN A 33 -5.22 -0.22 -16.34
N ARG A 34 -5.36 0.12 -15.06
CA ARG A 34 -5.44 1.50 -14.54
C ARG A 34 -6.49 2.33 -15.26
N VAL A 35 -7.65 1.74 -15.57
CA VAL A 35 -8.80 2.48 -16.07
C VAL A 35 -9.14 3.58 -15.05
N PRO A 36 -9.15 4.86 -15.44
CA PRO A 36 -9.36 5.95 -14.50
C PRO A 36 -10.70 5.84 -13.79
N THR A 37 -10.66 5.88 -12.46
CA THR A 37 -11.86 5.98 -11.61
C THR A 37 -11.93 7.36 -10.96
N PRO A 38 -13.11 7.96 -10.82
CA PRO A 38 -13.26 9.20 -10.08
C PRO A 38 -12.69 9.10 -8.66
N THR A 39 -11.95 10.13 -8.24
CA THR A 39 -11.49 10.24 -6.85
C THR A 39 -12.69 10.37 -5.93
N THR A 40 -12.82 9.44 -5.00
CA THR A 40 -13.87 9.48 -3.98
C THR A 40 -13.50 10.48 -2.87
N ALA A 41 -14.51 11.03 -2.18
CA ALA A 41 -14.27 11.90 -1.02
C ALA A 41 -13.45 11.21 0.10
N ALA A 42 -13.51 9.87 0.20
CA ALA A 42 -12.70 9.10 1.13
C ALA A 42 -11.21 9.10 0.72
N GLN A 43 -10.91 8.93 -0.57
CA GLN A 43 -9.54 8.99 -1.09
C GLN A 43 -8.96 10.40 -0.95
N GLU A 44 -9.73 11.43 -1.29
CA GLU A 44 -9.30 12.84 -1.14
C GLU A 44 -9.00 13.19 0.32
N ARG A 45 -9.84 12.73 1.26
CA ARG A 45 -9.58 12.87 2.70
C ARG A 45 -8.31 12.15 3.14
N GLY A 46 -8.04 10.97 2.60
CA GLY A 46 -6.79 10.25 2.87
C GLY A 46 -5.55 11.05 2.45
N ILE A 47 -5.55 11.56 1.21
CA ILE A 47 -4.44 12.35 0.67
C ILE A 47 -4.24 13.63 1.49
N SER A 48 -5.31 14.41 1.69
CA SER A 48 -5.24 15.66 2.45
C SER A 48 -4.82 15.45 3.91
N PHE A 49 -5.25 14.34 4.54
CA PHE A 49 -4.84 14.03 5.90
C PHE A 49 -3.35 13.68 6.00
N GLU A 50 -2.82 12.91 5.05
CA GLU A 50 -1.39 12.62 4.97
C GLU A 50 -0.58 13.92 4.84
N GLU A 51 -0.98 14.82 3.94
CA GLU A 51 -0.31 16.12 3.75
C GLU A 51 -0.39 17.00 5.00
N ALA A 52 -1.54 17.06 5.68
CA ALA A 52 -1.68 17.77 6.94
C ALA A 52 -0.74 17.21 8.02
N VAL A 53 -0.71 15.88 8.18
CA VAL A 53 0.13 15.23 9.20
C VAL A 53 1.62 15.44 8.91
N VAL A 54 2.05 15.25 7.66
CA VAL A 54 3.48 15.19 7.27
C VAL A 54 4.05 16.57 6.95
N LYS A 55 3.32 17.40 6.19
CA LYS A 55 3.78 18.70 5.68
C LYS A 55 3.21 19.89 6.46
N GLY A 56 2.13 19.70 7.20
CA GLY A 56 1.41 20.77 7.89
C GLY A 56 0.56 21.64 6.98
N THR A 57 0.12 21.08 5.85
CA THR A 57 -0.77 21.75 4.88
C THR A 57 -2.24 21.54 5.26
N ASP A 58 -3.06 22.59 5.20
CA ASP A 58 -4.50 22.54 5.45
C ASP A 58 -4.90 21.82 6.76
N GLU A 59 -4.12 21.98 7.85
CA GLU A 59 -4.39 21.33 9.14
C GLU A 59 -5.74 21.73 9.74
N ASP A 60 -6.22 22.94 9.42
CA ASP A 60 -7.51 23.49 9.87
C ASP A 60 -8.72 22.69 9.38
N ARG A 61 -8.54 21.82 8.38
CA ARG A 61 -9.57 20.88 7.90
C ARG A 61 -9.79 19.69 8.82
N PHE A 62 -8.90 19.47 9.80
CA PHE A 62 -8.92 18.31 10.68
C PHE A 62 -8.95 18.73 12.15
N ASP A 63 -9.45 17.84 13.01
CA ASP A 63 -9.35 18.04 14.47
C ASP A 63 -7.86 18.12 14.88
N PRO A 64 -7.40 19.24 15.48
CA PRO A 64 -6.01 19.42 15.89
C PRO A 64 -5.52 18.33 16.85
N GLU A 65 -6.39 17.78 17.69
CA GLU A 65 -6.02 16.71 18.62
C GLU A 65 -5.76 15.39 17.88
N VAL A 66 -6.44 15.13 16.76
CA VAL A 66 -6.15 13.95 15.92
C VAL A 66 -4.82 14.11 15.20
N ILE A 67 -4.54 15.28 14.62
CA ILE A 67 -3.23 15.58 14.00
C ILE A 67 -2.10 15.40 15.02
N LYS A 68 -2.26 15.94 16.23
CA LYS A 68 -1.30 15.82 17.33
C LYS A 68 -1.13 14.37 17.80
N LYS A 69 -2.20 13.59 17.91
CA LYS A 69 -2.14 12.15 18.25
C LYS A 69 -1.36 11.38 17.19
N VAL A 70 -1.66 11.56 15.90
CA VAL A 70 -0.95 10.88 14.81
C VAL A 70 0.53 11.27 14.77
N ARG A 71 0.87 12.56 14.89
CA ARG A 71 2.26 13.05 14.93
C ARG A 71 3.09 12.49 16.11
N LYS A 72 2.44 12.09 17.20
CA LYS A 72 3.11 11.40 18.32
C LYS A 72 3.51 9.96 17.98
N LEU A 73 2.83 9.33 17.03
CA LEU A 73 3.05 7.95 16.61
C LEU A 73 4.06 7.83 15.47
N LEU A 74 4.29 8.92 14.71
CA LEU A 74 5.29 8.96 13.65
C LEU A 74 6.71 8.61 14.15
N PRO A 75 7.60 8.11 13.27
CA PRO A 75 8.97 7.81 13.65
C PRO A 75 9.71 9.06 14.14
N ARG A 76 10.62 8.91 15.11
CA ARG A 76 11.46 10.00 15.62
C ARG A 76 12.93 9.57 15.67
N PRO A 77 13.83 10.15 14.87
CA PRO A 77 13.54 11.09 13.78
C PRO A 77 12.78 10.41 12.62
N ILE A 78 12.01 11.20 11.87
CA ILE A 78 11.62 10.84 10.51
C ILE A 78 12.90 10.90 9.69
N VAL A 79 13.28 9.79 9.07
CA VAL A 79 14.49 9.69 8.25
C VAL A 79 14.19 10.13 6.82
N ASP A 80 13.05 9.71 6.28
CA ASP A 80 12.64 10.05 4.92
C ASP A 80 11.12 9.82 4.75
N THR A 81 10.54 10.43 3.72
CA THR A 81 9.10 10.36 3.38
C THR A 81 8.91 9.94 1.93
N GLN A 82 7.80 9.28 1.61
CA GLN A 82 7.49 8.80 0.25
C GLN A 82 8.64 7.98 -0.32
N VAL A 83 9.04 6.94 0.42
CA VAL A 83 10.25 6.16 0.18
C VAL A 83 9.96 5.07 -0.84
N TYR A 84 10.57 5.18 -2.01
CA TYR A 84 10.54 4.11 -3.02
C TYR A 84 11.22 2.85 -2.50
N CYS A 85 10.52 1.73 -2.59
CA CYS A 85 10.97 0.43 -2.16
C CYS A 85 10.75 -0.59 -3.29
N GLN A 86 11.69 -1.51 -3.45
CA GLN A 86 11.51 -2.65 -4.32
C GLN A 86 12.13 -3.93 -3.75
N TRP A 87 11.51 -5.06 -4.06
CA TRP A 87 11.97 -6.38 -3.68
C TRP A 87 11.62 -7.37 -4.77
N GLN A 88 12.61 -8.16 -5.19
CA GLN A 88 12.39 -9.28 -6.10
C GLN A 88 11.88 -10.50 -5.33
N ILE A 89 10.76 -11.04 -5.79
CA ILE A 89 10.13 -12.28 -5.32
C ILE A 89 10.01 -13.20 -6.54
N ASP A 90 10.89 -14.20 -6.63
CA ASP A 90 11.04 -15.04 -7.83
C ASP A 90 11.23 -14.20 -9.12
N ASP A 91 10.27 -14.29 -10.04
CA ASP A 91 10.20 -13.55 -11.30
C ASP A 91 9.31 -12.29 -11.24
N VAL A 92 8.98 -11.83 -10.04
CA VAL A 92 8.19 -10.63 -9.78
C VAL A 92 9.07 -9.55 -9.16
N LEU A 93 9.04 -8.34 -9.72
CA LEU A 93 9.50 -7.13 -9.04
C LEU A 93 8.33 -6.51 -8.29
N PHE A 94 8.31 -6.66 -6.97
CA PHE A 94 7.38 -5.97 -6.09
C PHE A 94 7.92 -4.58 -5.78
N TYR A 95 7.13 -3.52 -6.00
CA TYR A 95 7.58 -2.16 -5.77
C TYR A 95 6.47 -1.24 -5.27
N GLY A 96 6.85 -0.10 -4.69
CA GLY A 96 5.91 0.92 -4.26
C GLY A 96 6.56 2.00 -3.40
N TYR A 97 5.71 2.78 -2.73
CA TYR A 97 6.12 3.84 -1.83
C TYR A 97 5.56 3.57 -0.43
N VAL A 98 6.42 3.79 0.57
CA VAL A 98 6.04 3.83 1.99
C VAL A 98 6.01 5.29 2.42
N ASP A 99 4.98 5.68 3.18
CA ASP A 99 4.77 7.09 3.51
C ASP A 99 5.92 7.67 4.33
N LEU A 100 6.35 6.99 5.39
CA LEU A 100 7.49 7.42 6.21
C LEU A 100 8.38 6.27 6.64
N ILE A 101 9.68 6.53 6.77
CA ILE A 101 10.60 5.65 7.48
C ILE A 101 11.32 6.39 8.61
N GLY A 102 11.57 5.70 9.70
CA GLY A 102 12.53 6.09 10.73
C GLY A 102 13.79 5.24 10.65
N LYS A 103 14.52 5.11 11.77
CA LYS A 103 15.70 4.23 11.87
C LYS A 103 15.35 2.74 12.00
N PHE A 104 14.18 2.42 12.54
CA PHE A 104 13.79 1.04 12.89
C PHE A 104 12.43 0.63 12.31
N LYS A 105 11.52 1.58 12.09
CA LYS A 105 10.15 1.32 11.64
C LYS A 105 9.81 2.11 10.38
N ALA A 106 8.99 1.50 9.54
CA ALA A 106 8.22 2.14 8.48
C ALA A 106 6.81 2.44 9.03
N VAL A 107 6.23 3.56 8.59
CA VAL A 107 4.87 3.98 8.94
C VAL A 107 4.11 4.25 7.67
N ASP A 108 2.90 3.71 7.61
CA ASP A 108 1.88 4.04 6.62
C ASP A 108 0.70 4.73 7.29
N LEU A 109 0.27 5.85 6.73
CA LEU A 109 -0.88 6.60 7.21
C LEU A 109 -2.13 6.11 6.49
N LYS A 110 -3.15 5.77 7.29
CA LYS A 110 -4.41 5.26 6.78
C LYS A 110 -5.56 6.08 7.32
N THR A 111 -6.55 6.33 6.48
CA THR A 111 -7.84 6.88 6.90
C THR A 111 -8.93 5.87 6.62
N THR A 112 -9.94 5.82 7.49
CA THR A 112 -11.10 4.95 7.29
C THR A 112 -12.34 5.52 7.95
N ALA A 113 -13.52 5.12 7.48
CA ALA A 113 -14.79 5.47 8.14
C ALA A 113 -15.18 4.46 9.23
N SER A 114 -14.58 3.27 9.21
CA SER A 114 -14.79 2.24 10.22
C SER A 114 -13.56 1.34 10.31
N TYR A 115 -12.94 1.27 11.48
CA TYR A 115 -11.80 0.39 11.77
C TYR A 115 -12.26 -0.92 12.41
N GLN A 116 -11.52 -1.99 12.14
CA GLN A 116 -11.67 -3.29 12.78
C GLN A 116 -10.28 -3.84 13.07
N PRO A 117 -10.01 -4.39 14.27
CA PRO A 117 -8.71 -4.96 14.60
C PRO A 117 -8.25 -6.04 13.62
N GLY A 118 -6.98 -5.98 13.21
CA GLY A 118 -6.38 -6.96 12.30
C GLY A 118 -6.69 -6.68 10.82
N ARG A 119 -7.11 -5.45 10.48
CA ARG A 119 -7.44 -5.04 9.11
C ARG A 119 -6.25 -5.19 8.17
N TYR A 120 -5.02 -5.00 8.66
CA TYR A 120 -3.82 -5.00 7.83
C TYR A 120 -2.95 -6.26 7.99
N VAL A 121 -3.43 -7.30 8.66
CA VAL A 121 -2.69 -8.57 8.89
C VAL A 121 -2.20 -9.17 7.57
N HIS A 122 -3.03 -9.13 6.53
CA HIS A 122 -2.72 -9.70 5.22
C HIS A 122 -2.53 -8.63 4.15
N ASN A 123 -2.24 -7.39 4.54
CA ASN A 123 -2.00 -6.34 3.57
C ASN A 123 -0.64 -6.55 2.88
N HIS A 124 -0.57 -6.36 1.56
CA HIS A 124 0.67 -6.54 0.80
C HIS A 124 1.73 -5.48 1.10
N GLN A 125 1.37 -4.37 1.73
CA GLN A 125 2.35 -3.38 2.19
C GLN A 125 3.27 -3.94 3.29
N ASN A 126 2.89 -5.03 3.98
CA ASN A 126 3.79 -5.75 4.89
C ASN A 126 5.06 -6.27 4.17
N LEU A 127 4.98 -6.53 2.86
CA LEU A 127 6.13 -6.95 2.05
C LEU A 127 7.21 -5.86 1.93
N TYR A 128 6.88 -4.60 2.20
CA TYR A 128 7.89 -3.52 2.23
C TYR A 128 8.99 -3.78 3.27
N LEU A 129 8.73 -4.54 4.33
CA LEU A 129 9.78 -4.90 5.29
C LEU A 129 10.91 -5.71 4.66
N HIS A 130 10.62 -6.56 3.69
CA HIS A 130 11.64 -7.32 2.98
C HIS A 130 12.45 -6.44 2.02
N ALA A 131 11.82 -5.41 1.45
CA ALA A 131 12.51 -4.38 0.66
C ALA A 131 13.40 -3.47 1.53
N LEU A 132 12.97 -3.18 2.76
CA LEU A 132 13.60 -2.22 3.65
C LEU A 132 14.54 -2.82 4.70
N LYS A 133 14.59 -4.16 4.87
CA LYS A 133 15.42 -4.82 5.90
C LYS A 133 16.91 -4.40 5.87
N ARG A 134 17.46 -4.14 4.67
CA ARG A 134 18.85 -3.66 4.52
C ARG A 134 19.07 -2.24 5.04
N LYS A 135 18.01 -1.45 5.15
CA LYS A 135 18.02 -0.12 5.79
C LYS A 135 17.79 -0.19 7.32
N GLY A 136 17.80 -1.40 7.91
CA GLY A 136 17.60 -1.60 9.34
C GLY A 136 16.13 -1.55 9.80
N ILE A 137 15.18 -1.41 8.87
CA ILE A 137 13.75 -1.39 9.17
C ILE A 137 13.26 -2.82 9.48
N LYS A 138 12.63 -3.00 10.63
CA LYS A 138 12.14 -4.30 11.12
C LYS A 138 10.68 -4.30 11.55
N LEU A 139 10.02 -3.15 11.51
CA LEU A 139 8.63 -2.97 11.95
C LEU A 139 7.87 -2.13 10.93
N MET A 140 6.68 -2.59 10.54
CA MET A 140 5.72 -1.87 9.72
C MET A 140 4.56 -1.47 10.62
N GLU A 141 4.28 -0.18 10.72
CA GLU A 141 3.13 0.31 11.47
C GLU A 141 2.11 0.95 10.53
N TYR A 142 0.85 0.60 10.73
CA TYR A 142 -0.27 1.32 10.15
C TYR A 142 -0.82 2.25 11.22
N VAL A 143 -0.65 3.56 11.03
CA VAL A 143 -1.28 4.57 11.89
C VAL A 143 -2.58 4.99 11.22
N ILE A 144 -3.70 4.65 11.86
CA ILE A 144 -5.02 4.66 11.25
C ILE A 144 -5.86 5.73 11.93
N ALA A 145 -6.26 6.75 11.19
CA ALA A 145 -7.27 7.72 11.61
C ALA A 145 -8.66 7.25 11.14
N GLU A 146 -9.50 6.88 12.09
CA GLU A 146 -10.89 6.53 11.85
C GLU A 146 -11.76 7.77 12.01
N PHE A 147 -12.32 8.28 10.90
CA PHE A 147 -13.22 9.43 10.89
C PHE A 147 -14.67 8.96 10.98
N GLN A 148 -15.29 9.20 12.13
CA GLN A 148 -16.67 8.84 12.39
C GLN A 148 -17.64 9.92 11.87
N PRO A 149 -18.90 9.57 11.59
CA PRO A 149 -19.95 10.55 11.35
C PRO A 149 -20.01 11.58 12.51
N GLY A 150 -20.15 12.86 12.17
CA GLY A 150 -20.15 13.95 13.16
C GLY A 150 -18.78 14.55 13.45
N GLY A 151 -17.72 14.12 12.77
CA GLY A 151 -16.41 14.79 12.79
C GLY A 151 -15.46 14.34 13.91
N GLN A 152 -15.89 13.41 14.76
CA GLN A 152 -15.01 12.76 15.72
C GLN A 152 -14.04 11.82 14.99
N ALA A 153 -12.81 11.71 15.51
CA ALA A 153 -11.86 10.76 14.98
C ALA A 153 -11.07 10.03 16.07
N GLU A 154 -10.89 8.73 15.85
CA GLU A 154 -10.09 7.85 16.67
C GLU A 154 -8.79 7.49 15.95
N VAL A 155 -7.75 7.20 16.73
CA VAL A 155 -6.44 6.84 16.18
C VAL A 155 -6.06 5.46 16.69
N HIS A 156 -5.84 4.55 15.74
CA HIS A 156 -5.46 3.17 15.98
C HIS A 156 -4.07 2.89 15.42
N VAL A 157 -3.41 1.87 15.96
CA VAL A 157 -2.11 1.40 15.46
C VAL A 157 -2.15 -0.11 15.32
N GLU A 158 -1.77 -0.60 14.14
CA GLU A 158 -1.39 -1.99 13.95
C GLU A 158 0.10 -2.07 13.66
N SER A 159 0.78 -3.07 14.23
CA SER A 159 2.24 -3.21 14.13
C SER A 159 2.61 -4.63 13.71
N TYR A 160 3.40 -4.76 12.65
CA TYR A 160 3.82 -6.03 12.08
C TYR A 160 5.35 -6.07 11.97
N ALA A 161 5.96 -7.06 12.60
CA ALA A 161 7.41 -7.24 12.57
C ALA A 161 7.86 -7.90 11.26
N LEU A 162 9.16 -7.82 10.94
CA LEU A 162 9.76 -8.51 9.79
C LEU A 162 9.54 -10.03 9.82
N THR A 163 9.30 -10.60 10.99
CA THR A 163 8.98 -12.02 11.20
C THR A 163 7.48 -12.34 11.03
N HIS A 164 6.65 -11.35 10.72
CA HIS A 164 5.22 -11.57 10.45
C HIS A 164 5.07 -12.53 9.26
N PRO A 165 4.21 -13.57 9.35
CA PRO A 165 4.01 -14.52 8.26
C PRO A 165 3.55 -13.83 6.97
N ILE A 166 4.16 -14.21 5.85
CA ILE A 166 3.86 -13.67 4.51
C ILE A 166 3.34 -14.72 3.53
N ASP A 167 3.11 -15.95 3.99
CA ASP A 167 2.75 -17.09 3.13
C ASP A 167 1.51 -16.80 2.29
N LYS A 168 0.51 -16.13 2.90
CA LYS A 168 -0.71 -15.73 2.20
C LYS A 168 -0.41 -14.74 1.07
N GLN A 169 0.41 -13.73 1.31
CA GLN A 169 0.78 -12.74 0.30
C GLN A 169 1.58 -13.38 -0.85
N LEU A 170 2.48 -14.32 -0.53
CA LEU A 170 3.23 -15.06 -1.55
C LEU A 170 2.31 -15.93 -2.41
N GLU A 171 1.34 -16.61 -1.79
CA GLU A 171 0.33 -17.38 -2.51
C GLU A 171 -0.57 -16.47 -3.37
N GLU A 172 -1.00 -15.32 -2.86
CA GLU A 172 -1.78 -14.35 -3.62
C GLU A 172 -0.99 -13.79 -4.82
N ILE A 173 0.33 -13.60 -4.72
CA ILE A 173 1.20 -13.26 -5.86
C ILE A 173 1.22 -14.39 -6.90
N ARG A 174 1.31 -15.66 -6.47
CA ARG A 174 1.29 -16.81 -7.37
C ARG A 174 -0.05 -16.93 -8.11
N LEU A 175 -1.15 -16.80 -7.39
CA LEU A 175 -2.51 -16.80 -7.96
C LEU A 175 -2.73 -15.61 -8.89
N PHE A 176 -2.18 -14.44 -8.57
CA PHE A 176 -2.29 -13.27 -9.42
C PHE A 176 -1.57 -13.46 -10.75
N LYS A 177 -0.38 -14.08 -10.75
CA LYS A 177 0.29 -14.47 -12.00
C LYS A 177 -0.59 -15.39 -12.86
N ALA A 178 -1.21 -16.40 -12.25
CA ALA A 178 -2.10 -17.31 -12.98
C ALA A 178 -3.30 -16.57 -13.59
N PHE A 179 -3.93 -15.67 -12.84
CA PHE A 179 -5.02 -14.83 -13.33
C PHE A 179 -4.58 -13.98 -14.53
N LEU A 180 -3.40 -13.36 -14.45
CA LEU A 180 -2.85 -12.54 -15.53
C LEU A 180 -2.55 -13.35 -16.80
N GLU A 181 -2.09 -14.59 -16.68
CA GLU A 181 -1.87 -15.46 -17.85
C GLU A 181 -3.19 -15.89 -18.49
N GLU A 182 -4.18 -16.29 -17.69
CA GLU A 182 -5.51 -16.66 -18.16
C GLU A 182 -6.20 -15.51 -18.92
N HIS A 183 -6.01 -14.28 -18.44
CA HIS A 183 -6.63 -13.08 -19.01
C HIS A 183 -5.66 -12.24 -19.83
N ARG A 184 -4.50 -12.79 -20.24
CA ARG A 184 -3.42 -12.05 -20.90
C ARG A 184 -3.88 -11.15 -22.06
N PRO A 185 -4.80 -11.56 -22.96
CA PRO A 185 -5.29 -10.70 -24.04
C PRO A 185 -6.03 -9.44 -23.59
N LEU A 186 -6.52 -9.41 -22.33
CA LEU A 186 -7.26 -8.30 -21.75
C LEU A 186 -6.37 -7.34 -20.95
N ILE A 187 -5.13 -7.71 -20.68
CA ILE A 187 -4.20 -6.91 -19.88
C ILE A 187 -3.45 -5.95 -20.81
N THR A 188 -3.75 -4.67 -20.70
CA THR A 188 -3.23 -3.60 -21.55
C THR A 188 -2.24 -2.68 -20.85
N ASP A 189 -2.18 -2.67 -19.51
CA ASP A 189 -1.16 -1.89 -18.79
C ASP A 189 0.23 -2.46 -19.07
N PRO A 190 1.09 -1.74 -19.80
CA PRO A 190 2.39 -2.27 -20.17
C PRO A 190 3.30 -2.42 -18.95
N LYS A 191 2.98 -1.84 -17.79
CA LYS A 191 3.82 -1.93 -16.58
C LYS A 191 3.70 -3.29 -15.88
N ILE A 192 2.69 -4.10 -16.20
CA ILE A 192 2.46 -5.40 -15.57
C ILE A 192 3.49 -6.44 -16.03
N PHE A 193 3.67 -6.60 -17.34
CA PHE A 193 4.65 -7.53 -17.91
C PHE A 193 5.96 -6.81 -18.26
N VAL A 194 7.09 -7.42 -17.94
CA VAL A 194 8.41 -6.93 -18.34
C VAL A 194 8.74 -7.49 -19.71
N ALA A 195 9.06 -6.62 -20.67
CA ALA A 195 9.41 -7.05 -22.02
C ALA A 195 10.83 -7.66 -22.06
N PRO A 196 11.11 -8.60 -22.97
CA PRO A 196 12.46 -9.11 -23.17
C PRO A 196 13.47 -7.99 -23.44
N GLY A 197 14.58 -7.96 -22.69
CA GLY A 197 15.61 -6.93 -22.82
C GLY A 197 15.30 -5.60 -22.11
N GLU A 198 14.13 -5.48 -21.48
CA GLU A 198 13.80 -4.32 -20.67
C GLU A 198 14.51 -4.38 -19.31
N ASP A 199 15.06 -3.24 -18.88
CA ASP A 199 15.53 -3.09 -17.51
C ASP A 199 14.33 -3.08 -16.55
N ALA A 200 14.18 -4.18 -15.81
CA ALA A 200 13.14 -4.34 -14.81
C ALA A 200 13.19 -3.25 -13.72
N ASP A 201 14.38 -2.75 -13.38
CA ASP A 201 14.64 -1.75 -12.35
C ASP A 201 14.45 -0.30 -12.84
N ALA A 202 14.31 -0.10 -14.16
CA ALA A 202 14.04 1.23 -14.71
C ALA A 202 12.70 1.75 -14.19
N ARG A 203 12.73 2.81 -13.38
CA ARG A 203 11.54 3.48 -12.86
C ARG A 203 10.70 4.00 -14.03
N ARG A 204 9.60 3.30 -14.33
CA ARG A 204 8.60 3.83 -15.25
C ARG A 204 7.82 4.93 -14.53
N LYS A 205 8.00 6.19 -14.93
CA LYS A 205 7.22 7.33 -14.42
C LYS A 205 5.72 7.02 -14.56
N SER A 206 4.93 7.43 -13.57
CA SER A 206 3.47 7.22 -13.50
C SER A 206 2.80 7.79 -14.73
#